data_AF-A0A941VTL1-F1
#
_entry.id   AF-A0A941VTL1-F1
#
_cell.length_a   1.000
_cell.length_b   1.000
_cell.length_c   1.000
_cell.angle_alpha   90.00
_cell.angle_beta   90.00
_cell.angle_gamma   90.00
#
_symmetry.space_group_name_H-M   'P 1'
#
loop_
_entity.id
_entity.type
_entity.pdbx_description
1 polymer ?
#
loop_
_entity_poly.entity_id
_entity_poly.type
_entity_poly.pdbx_seq_one_letter_code
_entity_poly.pdbx_strand_id
1 'polypeptide(L)'
;LTDGGYAITDLVEGDTVTEVLNYVQFRGNDLIATFRRKVANASDLPRQDANAFIADYLAGLEGYTYLEGDVPRGWQLEAERSLTEPPPA
;
A
#
# COMPACT_ATOMS: atom_id res chain seq x y z
N LEU A 1 -1.51 -22.40 -26.86
CA LEU A 1 -0.92 -21.08 -27.19
C LEU A 1 -1.74 -20.52 -28.33
N THR A 2 -2.69 -19.64 -28.04
CA THR A 2 -3.61 -19.08 -29.04
C THR A 2 -3.06 -17.76 -29.59
N ASP A 3 -3.18 -17.68 -30.90
CA ASP A 3 -2.70 -16.70 -31.87
C ASP A 3 -3.04 -15.23 -31.53
N GLY A 4 -2.21 -14.58 -30.70
CA GLY A 4 -2.26 -13.12 -30.47
C GLY A 4 -2.46 -12.64 -29.02
N GLY A 5 -2.58 -13.53 -28.03
CA GLY A 5 -2.81 -13.14 -26.63
C GLY A 5 -1.55 -13.07 -25.77
N TYR A 6 -1.44 -12.06 -24.91
CA TYR A 6 -0.46 -12.02 -23.82
C TYR A 6 -0.97 -12.84 -22.63
N ALA A 7 -0.09 -13.63 -22.01
CA ALA A 7 -0.37 -14.32 -20.76
C ALA A 7 0.65 -13.88 -19.71
N ILE A 8 0.16 -13.45 -18.54
CA ILE A 8 1.02 -13.23 -17.36
C ILE A 8 1.24 -14.62 -16.75
N THR A 9 2.48 -15.10 -16.79
CA THR A 9 2.82 -16.46 -16.33
C THR A 9 3.35 -16.45 -14.90
N ASP A 10 4.24 -15.49 -14.59
CA ASP A 10 4.98 -15.47 -13.34
C ASP A 10 4.89 -14.08 -12.72
N LEU A 11 3.98 -13.94 -11.75
CA LEU A 11 3.86 -12.72 -10.96
C LEU A 11 4.77 -12.84 -9.73
N VAL A 12 5.69 -11.88 -9.58
CA VAL A 12 6.50 -11.74 -8.36
C VAL A 12 6.01 -10.51 -7.62
N GLU A 13 5.51 -10.71 -6.41
CA GLU A 13 5.10 -9.62 -5.53
C GLU A 13 6.33 -8.86 -5.02
N GLY A 14 6.21 -7.54 -4.88
CA GLY A 14 7.27 -6.73 -4.29
C GLY A 14 7.32 -6.91 -2.77
N ASP A 15 8.39 -6.43 -2.14
CA ASP A 15 8.49 -6.47 -0.69
C ASP A 15 7.58 -5.42 -0.03
N THR A 16 7.04 -5.78 1.12
CA THR A 16 6.39 -4.86 2.06
C THR A 16 7.43 -4.03 2.83
N VAL A 17 6.99 -2.93 3.43
CA VAL A 17 7.85 -2.11 4.29
C VAL A 17 8.40 -2.93 5.46
N THR A 18 7.61 -3.85 6.03
CA THR A 18 8.06 -4.74 7.11
C THR A 18 9.21 -5.65 6.68
N GLU A 19 9.16 -6.22 5.48
CA GLU A 19 10.21 -7.11 4.95
C GLU A 19 11.52 -6.35 4.75
N VAL A 20 11.45 -5.15 4.15
CA VAL A 20 12.62 -4.30 3.97
C VAL A 20 13.24 -3.88 5.31
N LEU A 21 12.43 -3.51 6.29
CA LEU A 21 12.92 -3.17 7.63
C LEU A 21 13.56 -4.37 8.34
N ASN A 22 13.07 -5.58 8.09
CA ASN A 22 13.66 -6.78 8.64
C ASN A 22 15.07 -7.04 8.08
N TYR A 23 15.36 -6.66 6.82
CA TYR A 23 16.72 -6.76 6.25
C TYR A 23 17.75 -5.97 7.04
N VAL A 24 17.36 -4.81 7.57
CA VAL A 24 18.19 -3.95 8.43
C VAL A 24 17.97 -4.21 9.93
N GLN A 25 17.47 -5.40 10.28
CA GLN A 25 17.31 -5.88 11.66
C GLN A 25 16.32 -5.08 12.51
N PHE A 26 15.37 -4.38 11.88
CA PHE A 26 14.24 -3.77 12.58
C PHE A 26 13.04 -4.71 12.57
N ARG A 27 12.55 -5.06 13.75
CA ARG A 27 11.39 -5.95 13.91
C ARG A 27 10.09 -5.14 13.94
N GLY A 28 9.14 -5.46 13.08
CA GLY A 28 7.85 -4.77 12.99
C GLY A 28 7.12 -4.67 14.34
N ASN A 29 7.10 -5.75 15.13
CA ASN A 29 6.47 -5.76 16.46
C ASN A 29 7.07 -4.73 17.43
N ASP A 30 8.39 -4.54 17.40
CA ASP A 30 9.08 -3.59 18.28
C ASP A 30 8.78 -2.14 17.87
N LEU A 31 8.66 -1.91 16.56
CA LEU A 31 8.26 -0.63 16.00
C LEU A 31 6.81 -0.27 16.38
N ILE A 32 5.88 -1.20 16.21
CA ILE A 32 4.47 -1.05 16.61
C ILE A 32 4.36 -0.76 18.10
N ALA A 33 5.03 -1.53 18.95
CA ALA A 33 5.01 -1.33 20.39
C ALA A 33 5.57 0.05 20.77
N THR A 34 6.64 0.48 20.11
CA THR A 34 7.26 1.79 20.35
C THR A 34 6.35 2.94 19.89
N PHE A 35 5.72 2.80 18.73
CA PHE A 35 4.79 3.81 18.22
C PHE A 35 3.55 3.92 19.10
N ARG A 36 2.95 2.80 19.52
CA ARG A 36 1.81 2.79 20.46
C ARG A 36 2.13 3.52 21.76
N ARG A 37 3.33 3.33 22.34
CA ARG A 37 3.76 4.09 23.54
C ARG A 37 3.86 5.59 23.26
N LYS A 38 4.40 5.99 22.09
CA LYS A 38 4.50 7.41 21.71
C LYS A 38 3.12 8.06 21.60
N VAL A 39 2.18 7.40 20.91
CA VAL A 39 0.80 7.86 20.76
C VAL A 39 0.09 7.95 22.12
N ALA A 40 0.25 6.93 22.98
CA ALA A 40 -0.36 6.92 24.31
C ALA A 40 0.17 8.02 25.25
N ASN A 41 1.42 8.46 25.05
CA ASN A 41 2.03 9.52 25.83
C ASN A 41 1.68 10.94 25.34
N ALA A 42 0.99 11.09 24.21
CA ALA A 42 0.54 12.38 23.71
C ALA A 42 -0.73 12.82 24.47
N SER A 43 -0.58 13.71 25.45
CA SER A 43 -1.68 14.17 26.32
C SER A 43 -2.78 14.93 25.58
N ASP A 44 -2.41 15.64 24.51
CA ASP A 44 -3.29 16.56 23.80
C ASP A 44 -3.91 15.90 22.55
N LEU A 45 -3.74 14.59 22.40
CA LEU A 45 -4.21 13.83 21.25
C LEU A 45 -5.58 13.19 21.56
N PRO A 46 -6.64 13.50 20.79
CA PRO A 46 -7.91 12.83 20.94
C PRO A 46 -7.79 11.31 20.71
N ARG A 47 -8.56 10.53 21.46
CA ARG A 47 -8.51 9.07 21.39
C ARG A 47 -8.86 8.51 20.00
N GLN A 48 -9.75 9.18 19.27
CA GLN A 48 -10.12 8.78 17.92
C GLN A 48 -8.93 8.93 16.97
N ASP A 49 -8.24 10.07 17.03
CA ASP A 49 -7.04 10.34 16.22
C ASP A 49 -5.88 9.42 16.59
N ALA A 50 -5.71 9.12 17.89
CA ALA A 50 -4.74 8.14 18.36
C ALA A 50 -4.95 6.75 17.73
N ASN A 51 -6.20 6.29 17.67
CA ASN A 51 -6.52 5.02 17.02
C ASN A 51 -6.30 5.07 15.52
N ALA A 52 -6.67 6.18 14.88
CA ALA A 52 -6.43 6.39 13.45
C ALA A 52 -4.93 6.33 13.12
N PHE A 53 -4.09 7.05 13.86
CA PHE A 53 -2.64 7.01 13.66
C PHE A 53 -2.04 5.61 13.84
N ILE A 54 -2.52 4.83 14.81
CA ILE A 54 -2.05 3.46 14.99
C ILE A 54 -2.46 2.60 13.79
N ALA A 55 -3.68 2.77 13.28
CA ALA A 55 -4.16 2.05 12.10
C ALA A 55 -3.36 2.42 10.84
N ASP A 56 -3.14 3.71 10.60
CA ASP A 56 -2.36 4.21 9.45
C ASP A 56 -0.91 3.71 9.52
N TYR A 57 -0.32 3.69 10.71
CA TYR A 57 1.03 3.17 10.89
C TYR A 57 1.14 1.67 10.60
N LEU A 58 0.13 0.88 11.01
CA LEU A 58 0.07 -0.55 10.70
C LEU A 58 -0.09 -0.77 9.19
N ALA A 59 -1.02 -0.05 8.56
CA ALA A 59 -1.23 -0.11 7.12
C ALA A 59 0.04 0.24 6.34
N GLY A 60 0.78 1.27 6.77
CA GLY A 60 2.06 1.64 6.15
C GLY A 60 3.16 0.59 6.31
N LEU A 61 3.15 -0.23 7.37
CA LEU A 61 4.10 -1.32 7.55
C LEU A 61 3.76 -2.55 6.70
N GLU A 62 2.47 -2.78 6.46
CA GLU A 62 1.96 -3.88 5.61
C GLU A 62 1.95 -3.50 4.11
N GLY A 63 2.00 -2.21 3.80
CA GLY A 63 2.04 -1.70 2.43
C GLY A 63 3.33 -2.01 1.69
N TYR A 64 3.24 -1.96 0.36
CA TYR A 64 4.41 -2.04 -0.51
C TYR A 64 5.31 -0.81 -0.35
N THR A 65 6.57 -0.95 -0.73
CA THR A 65 7.56 0.13 -0.62
C THR A 65 7.32 1.30 -1.57
N TYR A 66 6.42 1.15 -2.55
CA TYR A 66 6.16 2.16 -3.56
C TYR A 66 5.06 3.13 -3.14
N LEU A 67 5.14 4.35 -3.65
CA LEU A 67 4.16 5.38 -3.38
C LEU A 67 2.85 5.07 -4.08
N GLU A 68 1.76 5.20 -3.35
CA GLU A 68 0.42 5.22 -3.93
C GLU A 68 0.19 6.60 -4.53
N GLY A 69 0.02 6.65 -5.85
CA GLY A 69 -0.27 7.89 -6.55
C GLY A 69 -1.73 8.30 -6.38
N ASP A 70 -1.97 9.60 -6.19
CA ASP A 70 -3.29 10.18 -6.44
C ASP A 70 -3.53 10.06 -7.96
N VAL A 71 -4.23 9.02 -8.40
CA VAL A 71 -4.63 8.90 -9.80
C VAL A 71 -5.56 10.09 -10.05
N PRO A 72 -5.18 11.08 -10.89
CA PRO A 72 -6.02 12.24 -11.05
C PRO A 72 -7.35 11.76 -11.61
N ARG A 73 -8.48 12.18 -11.02
CA ARG A 73 -9.82 11.68 -11.38
C ARG A 73 -10.13 11.72 -12.89
N GLY A 74 -9.44 12.57 -13.66
CA GLY A 74 -9.53 12.59 -15.13
C GLY A 74 -9.03 11.32 -15.81
N TRP A 75 -7.98 10.67 -15.29
CA TRP A 75 -7.37 9.46 -15.85
C TRP A 75 -8.14 8.18 -15.48
N GLN A 76 -8.94 8.21 -14.40
CA GLN A 76 -9.85 7.12 -14.05
C GLN A 76 -11.00 6.98 -15.08
N LEU A 77 -11.53 8.10 -15.58
CA LEU A 77 -12.61 8.10 -16.59
C LEU A 77 -12.14 7.60 -17.97
N GLU A 78 -10.86 7.82 -18.31
CA GLU A 78 -10.27 7.38 -19.57
C GLU A 78 -9.96 5.88 -19.57
N ALA A 79 -9.51 5.34 -18.43
CA ALA A 79 -9.27 3.90 -18.25
C ALA A 79 -10.57 3.07 -18.38
N GLU A 80 -11.68 3.55 -17.81
CA GLU A 80 -12.98 2.89 -17.93
C GLU A 80 -13.53 2.95 -19.36
N ARG A 81 -13.28 4.03 -20.09
CA ARG A 81 -13.66 4.16 -21.52
C ARG A 81 -12.85 3.24 -22.42
N SER A 82 -11.55 3.11 -22.18
CA SER A 82 -10.66 2.24 -22.97
C SER A 82 -11.00 0.75 -22.84
N LEU A 83 -11.68 0.32 -21.76
CA LEU A 83 -12.14 -1.06 -21.57
C LEU A 83 -13.45 -1.39 -22.33
N THR A 84 -14.11 -0.38 -22.91
CA THR A 84 -15.39 -0.54 -23.65
C THR A 84 -15.26 -0.52 -25.16
N GLU A 85 -14.09 -0.15 -25.70
CA GLU A 85 -13.85 -0.16 -27.13
C GLU A 85 -13.23 -1.50 -27.57
N PRO A 86 -13.87 -2.25 -28.49
CA PRO A 86 -13.27 -3.46 -29.02
C PRO A 86 -12.00 -3.11 -29.82
N PRO A 87 -10.96 -3.95 -29.77
CA PRO A 87 -9.72 -3.68 -30.50
C PRO A 87 -9.99 -3.58 -32.01
N PRO A 88 -9.33 -2.66 -32.72
CA PRO A 88 -9.48 -2.53 -34.16
C PRO A 88 -9.06 -3.82 -34.87
N ALA A 89 -9.86 -4.18 -35.89
CA ALA A 89 -9.75 -5.40 -36.69
C ALA A 89 -8.46 -5.49 -37.52
#